data_AF-A0A3M5VQF9-F1
#
_entry.id   AF-A0A3M5VQF9-F1
#
_cell.length_a   1.000
_cell.length_b   1.000
_cell.length_c   1.000
_cell.angle_alpha   90.00
_cell.angle_beta   90.00
_cell.angle_gamma   90.00
#
_symmetry.space_group_name_H-M   'P 1'
#
loop_
_entity.id
_entity.type
_entity.pdbx_description
1 polymer ?
#
loop_
_entity_poly.entity_id
_entity_poly.type
_entity_poly.pdbx_seq_one_letter_code
_entity_poly.pdbx_strand_id
1 'polypeptide(L)' 'MPFTLREAGRRMSSLGQGGTPQDVAEALAWFSQPGSGAVSGQVLRVCGQNVIGA' A
#
# COMPACT_ATOMS: atom_id res chain seq x y z
N MET A 1 13.56 -12.55 -1.14
CA MET A 1 13.64 -12.03 0.25
C MET A 1 13.78 -13.19 1.24
N PRO A 2 14.64 -13.07 2.27
CA PRO A 2 14.75 -14.05 3.36
C PRO A 2 13.40 -14.35 4.02
N PHE A 3 13.23 -15.57 4.51
CA PHE A 3 11.94 -16.06 5.02
C PHE A 3 11.36 -15.18 6.13
N THR A 4 12.17 -14.85 7.14
CA THR A 4 11.71 -14.07 8.31
C THR A 4 11.25 -12.67 7.91
N LEU A 5 12.01 -11.98 7.06
CA LEU A 5 11.65 -10.66 6.54
C LEU A 5 10.38 -10.72 5.67
N ARG A 6 10.26 -11.74 4.83
CA ARG A 6 9.07 -11.92 3.98
C ARG A 6 7.82 -12.18 4.81
N GLU A 7 7.90 -13.01 5.84
CA GLU A 7 6.74 -13.36 6.66
C GLU A 7 6.34 -12.24 7.61
N ALA A 8 7.32 -11.55 8.20
CA ALA A 8 7.09 -10.34 8.98
C ALA A 8 6.39 -9.27 8.13
N GLY A 9 6.89 -9.00 6.93
CA GLY A 9 6.26 -8.04 6.01
C GLY A 9 4.83 -8.43 5.60
N ARG A 10 4.55 -9.74 5.47
CA ARG A 10 3.22 -10.25 5.12
C ARG A 10 2.21 -10.12 6.25
N ARG A 11 2.62 -10.26 7.52
CA ARG A 11 1.68 -10.33 8.66
C ARG A 11 1.62 -9.09 9.54
N MET A 12 2.64 -8.24 9.52
CA MET A 12 2.69 -7.05 10.39
C MET A 12 1.89 -5.88 9.80
N SER A 13 0.60 -6.11 9.57
CA SER A 13 -0.39 -5.12 9.14
C SER A 13 -1.73 -5.47 9.76
N SER A 14 -2.64 -4.51 9.85
CA SER A 14 -3.99 -4.76 10.39
C SER A 14 -4.78 -5.77 9.58
N LEU A 15 -4.48 -5.90 8.29
CA LEU A 15 -5.10 -6.90 7.41
C LEU A 15 -4.49 -8.30 7.58
N GLY A 16 -3.37 -8.45 8.28
CA GLY A 16 -2.71 -9.74 8.54
C GLY A 16 -2.20 -10.48 7.30
N GLN A 17 -2.17 -9.80 6.15
CA GLN A 17 -1.84 -10.37 4.85
C GLN A 17 -1.02 -9.39 4.00
N GLY A 18 -0.27 -9.97 3.04
CA GLY A 18 0.45 -9.19 2.05
C GLY A 18 -0.50 -8.72 0.95
N GLY A 19 -0.27 -7.52 0.44
CA GLY A 19 -1.02 -6.99 -0.69
C GLY A 19 -0.72 -7.70 -2.00
N THR A 20 -1.56 -7.44 -2.98
CA THR A 20 -1.40 -7.86 -4.37
C THR A 20 -0.98 -6.69 -5.25
N PRO A 21 -0.44 -6.91 -6.46
CA PRO A 21 -0.12 -5.82 -7.38
C PRO A 21 -1.35 -4.97 -7.77
N GLN A 22 -2.54 -5.56 -7.77
CA GLN A 22 -3.79 -4.87 -8.09
C GLN A 22 -4.09 -3.74 -7.10
N ASP A 23 -3.85 -3.95 -5.81
CA ASP A 23 -4.11 -2.95 -4.76
C ASP A 23 -3.32 -1.66 -5.00
N VAL A 24 -2.07 -1.79 -5.49
CA VAL A 24 -1.21 -0.66 -5.84
C VAL A 24 -1.69 0.00 -7.14
N ALA A 25 -2.09 -0.80 -8.13
CA ALA A 25 -2.58 -0.31 -9.41
C ALA A 25 -3.87 0.52 -9.24
N GLU A 26 -4.78 0.12 -8.35
CA GLU A 26 -6.01 0.86 -8.07
C GLU A 26 -5.73 2.22 -7.43
N ALA A 27 -4.79 2.31 -6.49
CA ALA A 27 -4.38 3.59 -5.91
C ALA A 27 -3.78 4.54 -6.96
N LEU A 28 -2.93 4.02 -7.85
CA LEU A 28 -2.36 4.79 -8.97
C LEU A 28 -3.43 5.22 -9.98
N ALA A 29 -4.34 4.32 -10.32
CA ALA A 29 -5.46 4.61 -11.20
C ALA A 29 -6.33 5.72 -10.63
N TRP A 30 -6.62 5.68 -9.32
CA TRP A 30 -7.36 6.73 -8.63
C TRP A 30 -6.65 8.10 -8.73
N PHE A 31 -5.34 8.17 -8.48
CA PHE A 31 -4.58 9.41 -8.68
C PHE A 31 -4.62 9.93 -10.13
N SER A 32 -4.77 9.03 -11.10
CA SER A 32 -4.76 9.36 -12.54
C SER A 32 -6.14 9.70 -13.11
N GLN A 33 -7.22 9.53 -12.33
CA GLN A 33 -8.58 9.80 -12.79
C GLN A 33 -8.80 11.31 -13.00
N PRO A 34 -9.58 11.72 -14.02
CA PRO A 34 -9.90 13.12 -14.25
C PRO A 34 -10.51 13.85 -13.05
N GLY A 35 -11.29 13.14 -12.22
CA GLY A 35 -11.91 13.67 -11.01
C GLY A 35 -10.94 13.92 -9.85
N SER A 36 -9.71 13.40 -9.91
CA SER A 36 -8.72 13.50 -8.84
C SER A 36 -7.76 14.69 -9.01
N GLY A 37 -8.01 15.58 -9.98
CA GLY A 37 -7.10 16.68 -10.31
C GLY A 37 -6.82 17.69 -9.18
N ALA A 38 -7.65 17.73 -8.13
CA ALA A 38 -7.43 18.54 -6.93
C ALA A 38 -6.50 17.86 -5.90
N VAL A 39 -6.18 16.56 -6.06
CA VAL A 39 -5.34 15.80 -5.14
C VAL A 39 -3.89 15.82 -5.65
N SER A 40 -3.08 16.71 -5.09
CA SER A 40 -1.67 16.90 -5.48
C SER A 40 -0.72 16.89 -4.27
N GLY A 41 0.53 16.47 -4.48
CA GLY A 41 1.57 16.44 -3.45
C GLY A 41 1.33 15.43 -2.33
N GLN A 42 0.44 14.45 -2.53
CA GLN A 42 0.08 13.46 -1.51
C GLN A 42 1.00 12.24 -1.55
N VAL A 43 1.22 11.63 -0.39
CA VAL A 43 1.88 10.32 -0.25
C VAL A 43 0.86 9.36 0.37
N LEU A 44 0.47 8.34 -0.40
CA LEU A 44 -0.48 7.33 0.05
C LEU A 44 0.23 5.98 0.26
N ARG A 45 0.14 5.42 1.46
CA ARG A 45 0.68 4.09 1.75
C ARG A 45 -0.33 3.00 1.40
N VAL A 46 -0.02 2.19 0.38
CA VAL A 46 -0.78 0.97 0.04
C VAL A 46 -0.21 -0.22 0.80
N CYS A 47 -0.49 -0.30 2.10
CA CYS A 47 0.23 -1.22 3.00
C CYS A 47 -0.66 -2.05 3.94
N GLY A 48 -1.99 -1.99 3.78
CA GLY A 48 -2.92 -2.66 4.70
C GLY A 48 -2.80 -2.20 6.16
N GLN A 49 -2.35 -0.95 6.36
CA GLN A 49 -1.93 -0.39 7.65
C GLN A 49 -0.80 -1.21 8.30
N ASN A 50 0.36 -1.26 7.64
CA ASN A 50 1.56 -1.89 8.19
C ASN A 50 2.06 -1.15 9.45
N VAL A 51 2.53 -1.91 10.45
CA VAL A 51 3.01 -1.37 11.75
C VAL A 51 4.27 -0.51 11.63
N ILE A 52 5.07 -0.69 10.58
CA ILE A 52 6.29 0.08 10.35
C ILE A 52 5.90 1.47 9.84
N GLY A 53 6.43 2.53 10.44
CA GLY A 53 6.20 3.93 10.06
C GLY A 53 7.06 4.90 10.87
N ALA A 54 6.95 6.19 10.56
CA ALA A 54 7.51 7.30 11.32
C ALA A 54 6.36 8.23 11.74
#